data_AF-A0A0F9W6L0-F1
#
_entry.id   AF-A0A0F9W6L0-F1
#
_cell.length_a   1.000
_cell.length_b   1.000
_cell.length_c   1.000
_cell.angle_alpha   90.00
_cell.angle_beta   90.00
_cell.angle_gamma   90.00
#
_symmetry.space_group_name_H-M   'P 1'
#
loop_
_entity.id
_entity.type
_entity.pdbx_description
1 polymer ?
#
loop_
_entity_poly.entity_id
_entity_poly.type
_entity_poly.pdbx_seq_one_letter_code
_entity_poly.pdbx_strand_id
1 'polypeptide(L)'
;MIMVKLLARRRTIPDPVALAPMLDDWMHSPLGNALIEAEKAQLAPVISRVFGYHMLQLSCSPGISMLDECPVGHKICFAPAWDPQRQAPVADNEALPLGTDSIDAVLLHHALDFTPDSHRLLREATRVLMPGGRLLILGFNPVSLWGISGLMRWHRQTPWNARFISRRRLTDWLRLLDFHVEKVSYGGFMPPLGHPRMLSQAARFEHWFDRLGNPTGAFYLIVASKQRMPVTPVAPRWPKLRAPALGAPLAETGRVASGRGTVIPMPPRKNLRQDDAGN
;
A
#
# COMPACT_ATOMS: atom_id res chain seq x y z
N MET A 1 -28.09 16.88 -14.12
CA MET A 1 -27.80 17.13 -12.69
C MET A 1 -28.75 16.40 -11.72
N ILE A 2 -29.93 15.92 -12.16
CA ILE A 2 -30.90 15.19 -11.32
C ILE A 2 -30.57 13.69 -11.19
N MET A 3 -29.98 13.08 -12.23
CA MET A 3 -29.63 11.64 -12.26
C MET A 3 -28.57 11.23 -11.23
N VAL A 4 -27.68 12.15 -10.82
CA VAL A 4 -26.62 11.87 -9.82
C VAL A 4 -27.17 11.85 -8.39
N LYS A 5 -28.21 12.64 -8.09
CA LYS A 5 -28.83 12.68 -6.75
C LYS A 5 -29.67 11.44 -6.44
N LEU A 6 -30.15 10.72 -7.46
CA LEU A 6 -30.90 9.47 -7.31
C LEU A 6 -30.04 8.25 -6.95
N LEU A 7 -28.72 8.32 -7.19
CA LEU A 7 -27.77 7.23 -6.90
C LEU A 7 -27.34 7.14 -5.43
N ALA A 8 -27.78 8.08 -4.58
CA ALA A 8 -27.29 8.23 -3.21
C ALA A 8 -28.31 7.87 -2.12
N ARG A 9 -29.31 7.02 -2.39
CA ARG A 9 -29.96 6.32 -1.27
C ARG A 9 -28.90 5.39 -0.66
N ARG A 10 -28.53 5.63 0.61
CA ARG A 10 -27.67 4.72 1.40
C ARG A 10 -28.30 3.33 1.33
N ARG A 11 -27.81 2.48 0.43
CA ARG A 11 -28.07 1.05 0.51
C ARG A 11 -27.33 0.59 1.78
N THR A 12 -28.09 0.16 2.77
CA THR A 12 -27.54 -0.50 3.95
C THR A 12 -27.00 -1.84 3.46
N ILE A 13 -25.68 -1.95 3.39
CA ILE A 13 -25.02 -3.21 3.05
C ILE A 13 -25.19 -4.14 4.26
N PRO A 14 -25.67 -5.38 4.07
CA PRO A 14 -25.74 -6.38 5.14
C PRO A 14 -24.36 -6.65 5.76
N ASP A 15 -24.35 -7.29 6.93
CA ASP A 15 -23.12 -7.71 7.61
C ASP A 15 -22.19 -8.50 6.65
N PRO A 16 -20.90 -8.14 6.52
CA PRO A 16 -19.92 -8.89 5.73
C PRO A 16 -19.92 -10.39 5.97
N VAL A 17 -20.16 -10.84 7.21
CA VAL A 17 -20.22 -12.27 7.56
C VAL A 17 -21.37 -12.97 6.85
N ALA A 18 -22.54 -12.33 6.79
CA ALA A 18 -23.72 -12.88 6.13
C ALA A 18 -23.60 -12.84 4.59
N LEU A 19 -22.84 -11.88 4.05
CA LEU A 19 -22.63 -11.73 2.61
C LEU A 19 -21.57 -12.67 2.05
N ALA A 20 -20.59 -13.07 2.85
CA ALA A 20 -19.45 -13.89 2.43
C ALA A 20 -19.85 -15.14 1.60
N PRO A 21 -20.79 -16.02 2.04
CA PRO A 21 -21.15 -17.20 1.26
C PRO A 21 -21.83 -16.83 -0.07
N MET A 22 -22.70 -15.82 -0.08
CA MET A 22 -23.39 -15.37 -1.30
C MET A 22 -22.42 -14.76 -2.31
N LEU A 23 -21.37 -14.08 -1.83
CA LEU A 23 -20.31 -13.52 -2.66
C LEU A 23 -19.44 -14.61 -3.24
N ASP A 24 -19.04 -15.58 -2.41
CA ASP A 24 -18.28 -16.73 -2.87
C ASP A 24 -19.03 -17.51 -3.95
N ASP A 25 -20.31 -17.83 -3.75
CA ASP A 25 -21.12 -18.54 -4.74
C ASP A 25 -21.23 -17.77 -6.06
N TRP A 26 -21.44 -16.46 -5.98
CA TRP A 26 -21.53 -15.61 -7.17
C TRP A 26 -20.19 -15.55 -7.93
N MET A 27 -19.08 -15.45 -7.21
CA MET A 27 -17.76 -15.41 -7.79
C MET A 27 -17.41 -16.72 -8.54
N HIS A 28 -17.86 -17.87 -8.05
CA HIS A 28 -17.68 -19.16 -8.74
C HIS A 28 -18.61 -19.36 -9.95
N SER A 29 -19.59 -18.48 -10.14
CA SER A 29 -20.47 -18.51 -11.32
C SER A 29 -19.67 -18.24 -12.62
N PRO A 30 -20.16 -18.66 -13.81
CA PRO A 30 -19.48 -18.37 -15.07
C PRO A 30 -19.22 -16.88 -15.32
N LEU A 31 -20.12 -16.01 -14.83
CA LEU A 31 -19.96 -14.57 -14.93
C LEU A 31 -18.91 -14.03 -13.95
N GLY A 32 -18.90 -14.54 -12.71
CA GLY A 32 -17.91 -14.20 -11.70
C GLY A 32 -16.50 -14.62 -12.10
N ASN A 33 -16.34 -15.85 -12.59
CA ASN A 33 -15.04 -16.34 -13.09
C ASN A 33 -14.51 -15.48 -14.24
N ALA A 34 -15.35 -15.10 -15.20
CA ALA A 34 -14.91 -14.25 -16.31
C ALA A 34 -14.53 -12.84 -15.85
N LEU A 35 -15.23 -12.29 -14.84
CA LEU A 35 -14.85 -11.03 -14.21
C LEU A 35 -13.46 -11.15 -13.55
N ILE A 36 -13.25 -12.19 -12.74
CA ILE A 36 -11.98 -12.43 -12.04
C ILE A 36 -10.83 -12.59 -13.04
N GLU A 37 -11.03 -13.32 -14.13
CA GLU A 37 -10.01 -13.48 -15.17
C GLU A 37 -9.66 -12.15 -15.85
N ALA A 38 -10.67 -11.33 -16.18
CA ALA A 38 -10.45 -10.00 -16.73
C ALA A 38 -9.72 -9.06 -15.74
N GLU A 39 -10.04 -9.16 -14.45
CA GLU A 39 -9.38 -8.41 -13.38
C GLU A 39 -7.93 -8.84 -13.19
N LYS A 40 -7.67 -10.15 -13.14
CA LYS A 40 -6.31 -10.71 -13.06
C LYS A 40 -5.48 -10.25 -14.25
N ALA A 41 -6.02 -10.34 -15.47
CA ALA A 41 -5.31 -9.90 -16.68
C ALA A 41 -4.95 -8.40 -16.63
N GLN A 42 -5.83 -7.54 -16.09
CA GLN A 42 -5.55 -6.11 -15.97
C GLN A 42 -4.63 -5.78 -14.78
N LEU A 43 -4.66 -6.59 -13.71
CA LEU A 43 -3.86 -6.43 -12.50
C LEU A 43 -2.42 -6.93 -12.68
N ALA A 44 -2.23 -8.03 -13.43
CA ALA A 44 -0.95 -8.67 -13.76
C ALA A 44 0.21 -7.70 -14.08
N PRO A 45 0.09 -6.75 -15.03
CA PRO A 45 1.18 -5.84 -15.37
C PRO A 45 1.49 -4.81 -14.26
N VAL A 46 0.56 -4.57 -13.34
CA VAL A 46 0.73 -3.66 -12.21
C VAL A 46 1.37 -4.40 -11.04
N ILE A 47 0.84 -5.57 -10.70
CA ILE A 47 1.24 -6.34 -9.51
C ILE A 47 2.64 -6.96 -9.64
N SER A 48 3.04 -7.32 -10.86
CA SER A 48 4.41 -7.78 -11.17
C SER A 48 5.48 -6.70 -10.93
N ARG A 49 5.08 -5.43 -10.83
CA ARG A 49 5.96 -4.28 -10.56
C ARG A 49 5.86 -3.78 -9.12
N VAL A 50 5.08 -4.44 -8.27
CA VAL A 50 5.00 -4.13 -6.85
C VAL A 50 6.15 -4.83 -6.16
N PHE A 51 6.96 -4.05 -5.44
CA PHE A 51 8.06 -4.53 -4.63
C PHE A 51 7.82 -4.15 -3.18
N GLY A 52 8.42 -4.89 -2.26
CA GLY A 52 8.25 -4.69 -0.82
C GLY A 52 8.37 -6.00 -0.07
N TYR A 53 8.10 -5.95 1.23
CA TYR A 53 8.14 -7.12 2.11
C TYR A 53 6.74 -7.66 2.37
N HIS A 54 5.73 -6.80 2.49
CA HIS A 54 4.39 -7.14 2.94
C HIS A 54 3.31 -6.63 1.96
N MET A 55 2.52 -7.57 1.43
CA MET A 55 1.37 -7.28 0.57
C MET A 55 0.08 -7.68 1.30
N LEU A 56 -0.88 -6.76 1.39
CA LEU A 56 -2.18 -7.03 1.99
C LEU A 56 -3.27 -7.10 0.92
N GLN A 57 -4.04 -8.18 0.89
CA GLN A 57 -5.25 -8.30 0.08
C GLN A 57 -6.50 -8.22 0.99
N LEU A 58 -7.32 -7.20 0.77
CA LEU A 58 -8.66 -7.09 1.32
C LEU A 58 -9.66 -7.37 0.20
N SER A 59 -10.35 -8.50 0.27
CA SER A 59 -11.28 -8.96 -0.78
C SER A 59 -12.70 -9.11 -0.22
N CYS A 60 -13.70 -8.94 -1.08
CA CYS A 60 -15.09 -9.29 -0.74
C CYS A 60 -15.32 -10.81 -0.64
N SER A 61 -14.45 -11.60 -1.27
CA SER A 61 -14.42 -13.06 -1.24
C SER A 61 -13.01 -13.52 -0.83
N PRO A 62 -12.83 -14.06 0.40
CA PRO A 62 -11.53 -14.50 0.89
C PRO A 62 -10.93 -15.67 0.12
N GLY A 63 -11.76 -16.45 -0.59
CA GLY A 63 -11.32 -17.63 -1.34
C GLY A 63 -10.58 -17.32 -2.63
N ILE A 64 -10.64 -16.09 -3.12
CA ILE A 64 -9.98 -15.68 -4.37
C ILE A 64 -8.60 -15.10 -4.06
N SER A 65 -7.56 -15.71 -4.61
CA SER A 65 -6.23 -15.11 -4.67
C SER A 65 -6.11 -14.24 -5.92
N MET A 66 -5.84 -12.95 -5.73
CA MET A 66 -5.49 -11.99 -6.79
C MET A 66 -3.98 -11.69 -6.84
N LEU A 67 -3.21 -12.26 -5.90
CA LEU A 67 -1.80 -11.95 -5.71
C LEU A 67 -0.85 -13.00 -6.31
N ASP A 68 -1.34 -13.92 -7.15
CA ASP A 68 -0.58 -15.07 -7.64
C ASP A 68 0.72 -14.63 -8.36
N GLU A 69 0.64 -13.60 -9.21
CA GLU A 69 1.77 -13.03 -9.97
C GLU A 69 2.62 -12.01 -9.18
N CYS A 70 2.27 -11.72 -7.92
CA CYS A 70 3.00 -10.76 -7.10
C CYS A 70 4.34 -11.37 -6.64
N PRO A 71 5.48 -10.67 -6.85
CA PRO A 71 6.79 -11.15 -6.44
C PRO A 71 7.04 -11.04 -4.92
N VAL A 72 6.19 -10.30 -4.19
CA VAL A 72 6.30 -10.15 -2.74
C VAL A 72 6.05 -11.49 -2.06
N GLY A 73 6.98 -11.92 -1.19
CA GLY A 73 6.91 -13.21 -0.52
C GLY A 73 5.84 -13.31 0.57
N HIS A 74 5.67 -12.25 1.38
CA HIS A 74 4.69 -12.26 2.47
C HIS A 74 3.37 -11.61 2.04
N LYS A 75 2.36 -12.45 1.80
CA LYS A 75 1.02 -12.08 1.36
C LYS A 75 0.03 -12.33 2.50
N ILE A 76 -0.69 -11.29 2.90
CA ILE A 76 -1.64 -11.31 4.01
C ILE A 76 -3.04 -11.16 3.43
N CYS A 77 -3.98 -11.99 3.86
CA CYS A 77 -5.40 -11.83 3.60
C CYS A 77 -6.18 -12.03 4.90
N PHE A 78 -7.33 -11.38 5.02
CA PHE A 78 -8.25 -11.57 6.15
C PHE A 78 -9.60 -12.07 5.65
N ALA A 79 -10.20 -12.97 6.44
CA ALA A 79 -11.58 -13.39 6.26
C ALA A 79 -12.49 -12.65 7.26
N PRO A 80 -13.76 -12.38 6.90
CA PRO A 80 -14.70 -11.73 7.80
C PRO A 80 -15.16 -12.66 8.94
N ALA A 81 -15.05 -13.98 8.76
CA ALA A 81 -15.41 -14.99 9.75
C ALA A 81 -14.46 -16.19 9.69
N TRP A 82 -14.39 -16.93 10.79
CA TRP A 82 -13.60 -18.16 10.87
C TRP A 82 -14.24 -19.24 10.00
N ASP A 83 -13.42 -19.89 9.17
CA ASP A 83 -13.83 -21.03 8.36
C ASP A 83 -12.80 -22.15 8.55
N PRO A 84 -13.19 -23.32 9.07
CA PRO A 84 -12.29 -24.46 9.25
C PRO A 84 -11.59 -24.92 7.97
N GLN A 85 -12.19 -24.68 6.80
CA GLN A 85 -11.63 -25.07 5.50
C GLN A 85 -10.62 -24.05 4.96
N ARG A 86 -10.71 -22.79 5.43
CA ARG A 86 -9.84 -21.70 4.98
C ARG A 86 -8.99 -21.25 6.16
N GLN A 87 -7.71 -21.61 6.13
CA GLN A 87 -6.72 -21.22 7.15
C GLN A 87 -6.32 -19.72 7.03
N ALA A 88 -7.28 -18.83 6.80
CA ALA A 88 -7.09 -17.40 6.75
C ALA A 88 -7.36 -16.79 8.14
N PRO A 89 -6.54 -15.84 8.61
CA PRO A 89 -6.83 -15.12 9.83
C PRO A 89 -8.11 -14.29 9.70
N VAL A 90 -8.81 -14.11 10.82
CA VAL A 90 -10.07 -13.36 10.88
C VAL A 90 -9.80 -11.95 11.36
N ALA A 91 -10.31 -10.96 10.64
CA ALA A 91 -10.25 -9.56 11.05
C ALA A 91 -11.39 -8.75 10.44
N ASP A 92 -11.72 -7.65 11.11
CA ASP A 92 -12.56 -6.61 10.53
C ASP A 92 -11.72 -5.75 9.57
N ASN A 93 -12.16 -5.61 8.33
CA ASN A 93 -11.52 -4.74 7.34
C ASN A 93 -11.58 -3.25 7.75
N GLU A 94 -12.53 -2.86 8.61
CA GLU A 94 -12.67 -1.52 9.16
C GLU A 94 -11.84 -1.31 10.45
N ALA A 95 -11.15 -2.35 10.95
CA ALA A 95 -10.26 -2.30 12.10
C ALA A 95 -9.15 -3.37 11.99
N LEU A 96 -8.13 -3.10 11.17
CA LEU A 96 -7.11 -4.08 10.84
C LEU A 96 -6.14 -4.33 12.00
N PRO A 97 -5.84 -5.60 12.36
CA PRO A 97 -4.90 -5.95 13.43
C PRO A 97 -3.44 -5.86 12.95
N LEU A 98 -3.10 -4.78 12.26
CA LEU A 98 -1.79 -4.51 11.68
C LEU A 98 -1.25 -3.17 12.20
N GLY A 99 0.08 -3.06 12.25
CA GLY A 99 0.77 -1.82 12.63
C GLY A 99 0.45 -0.67 11.68
N THR A 100 0.64 0.56 12.15
CA THR A 100 0.64 1.74 11.27
C THR A 100 1.91 1.72 10.42
N ASP A 101 1.79 2.08 9.14
CA ASP A 101 2.90 2.16 8.18
C ASP A 101 3.71 0.85 8.06
N SER A 102 3.05 -0.32 8.21
CA SER A 102 3.69 -1.64 8.22
C SER A 102 3.58 -2.42 6.91
N ILE A 103 2.77 -1.96 5.95
CA ILE A 103 2.47 -2.69 4.70
C ILE A 103 2.99 -1.89 3.51
N ASP A 104 3.72 -2.53 2.59
CA ASP A 104 4.28 -1.88 1.40
C ASP A 104 3.22 -1.64 0.32
N ALA A 105 2.30 -2.59 0.16
CA ALA A 105 1.22 -2.48 -0.81
C ALA A 105 -0.08 -3.14 -0.34
N VAL A 106 -1.20 -2.51 -0.69
CA VAL A 106 -2.55 -2.95 -0.32
C VAL A 106 -3.39 -3.10 -1.59
N LEU A 107 -4.04 -4.24 -1.77
CA LEU A 107 -5.05 -4.50 -2.79
C LEU A 107 -6.43 -4.54 -2.16
N LEU A 108 -7.32 -3.63 -2.59
CA LEU A 108 -8.75 -3.65 -2.27
C LEU A 108 -9.50 -4.27 -3.46
N HIS A 109 -9.85 -5.55 -3.36
CA HIS A 109 -10.57 -6.29 -4.38
C HIS A 109 -12.07 -6.32 -4.06
N HIS A 110 -12.82 -5.36 -4.63
CA HIS A 110 -14.25 -5.14 -4.36
C HIS A 110 -14.63 -4.95 -2.89
N ALA A 111 -13.66 -4.85 -1.97
CA ALA A 111 -13.91 -4.69 -0.54
C ALA A 111 -14.66 -3.40 -0.21
N LEU A 112 -14.37 -2.31 -0.94
CA LEU A 112 -15.07 -1.03 -0.76
C LEU A 112 -16.54 -1.07 -1.19
N ASP A 113 -16.92 -1.99 -2.08
CA ASP A 113 -18.28 -2.09 -2.60
C ASP A 113 -19.20 -2.86 -1.63
N PHE A 114 -18.64 -3.77 -0.83
CA PHE A 114 -19.35 -4.67 0.09
C PHE A 114 -19.08 -4.43 1.59
N THR A 115 -18.44 -3.31 1.93
CA THR A 115 -18.21 -2.91 3.33
C THR A 115 -19.32 -1.97 3.84
N PRO A 116 -19.76 -2.10 5.11
CA PRO A 116 -20.64 -1.15 5.76
C PRO A 116 -20.12 0.29 5.67
N ASP A 117 -18.85 0.53 6.02
CA ASP A 117 -18.20 1.85 6.02
C ASP A 117 -16.93 1.87 5.15
N SER A 118 -17.10 2.23 3.87
CA SER A 118 -15.99 2.39 2.92
C SER A 118 -14.99 3.47 3.35
N HIS A 119 -15.41 4.47 4.14
CA HIS A 119 -14.49 5.50 4.63
C HIS A 119 -13.60 4.98 5.74
N ARG A 120 -14.14 4.18 6.66
CA ARG A 120 -13.35 3.52 7.70
C ARG A 120 -12.37 2.52 7.10
N LEU A 121 -12.82 1.64 6.21
CA LEU A 121 -11.95 0.70 5.51
C LEU A 121 -10.82 1.43 4.77
N LEU A 122 -11.14 2.50 4.01
CA LEU A 122 -10.11 3.25 3.30
C LEU A 122 -9.12 3.94 4.24
N ARG A 123 -9.59 4.45 5.39
CA ARG A 123 -8.70 5.01 6.43
C ARG A 123 -7.81 3.96 7.07
N GLU A 124 -8.32 2.77 7.37
CA GLU A 124 -7.52 1.67 7.90
C GLU A 124 -6.49 1.18 6.89
N ALA A 125 -6.88 1.01 5.62
CA ALA A 125 -5.95 0.70 4.54
C ALA A 125 -4.84 1.77 4.44
N THR A 126 -5.20 3.04 4.59
CA THR A 126 -4.23 4.16 4.59
C THR A 126 -3.32 4.13 5.83
N ARG A 127 -3.86 3.77 7.00
CA ARG A 127 -3.11 3.68 8.26
C ARG A 127 -2.05 2.60 8.19
N VAL A 128 -2.39 1.41 7.69
CA VAL A 128 -1.45 0.29 7.62
C VAL A 128 -0.43 0.44 6.49
N LEU A 129 -0.79 1.15 5.41
CA LEU A 129 0.08 1.37 4.27
C LEU A 129 1.22 2.34 4.61
N MET A 130 2.46 1.94 4.34
CA MET A 130 3.64 2.76 4.55
C MET A 130 3.66 4.02 3.67
N PRO A 131 4.35 5.10 4.07
CA PRO A 131 4.62 6.24 3.20
C PRO A 131 5.32 5.80 1.92
N GLY A 132 4.83 6.23 0.76
CA GLY A 132 5.31 5.78 -0.55
C GLY A 132 4.77 4.42 -1.00
N GLY A 133 4.04 3.71 -0.13
CA GLY A 133 3.40 2.44 -0.44
C GLY A 133 2.30 2.58 -1.49
N ARG A 134 1.99 1.46 -2.16
CA ARG A 134 1.01 1.42 -3.25
C ARG A 134 -0.35 0.89 -2.80
N LEU A 135 -1.40 1.62 -3.16
CA LEU A 135 -2.79 1.22 -2.99
C LEU A 135 -3.38 0.88 -4.37
N LEU A 136 -3.81 -0.36 -4.52
CA LEU A 136 -4.49 -0.90 -5.69
C LEU A 136 -5.96 -1.09 -5.35
N ILE A 137 -6.87 -0.55 -6.16
CA ILE A 137 -8.31 -0.66 -5.91
C ILE A 137 -9.01 -1.18 -7.14
N LEU A 138 -9.61 -2.36 -7.01
CA LEU A 138 -10.59 -2.91 -7.94
C LEU A 138 -11.99 -2.65 -7.37
N GLY A 139 -12.83 -1.99 -8.15
CA GLY A 139 -14.19 -1.67 -7.74
C GLY A 139 -15.17 -1.65 -8.91
N PHE A 140 -16.44 -1.89 -8.62
CA PHE A 140 -17.49 -1.87 -9.63
C PHE A 140 -17.79 -0.45 -10.10
N ASN A 141 -17.88 -0.26 -11.41
CA ASN A 141 -18.16 1.03 -12.01
C ASN A 141 -19.67 1.28 -12.13
N PRO A 142 -20.24 2.29 -11.44
CA PRO A 142 -21.67 2.59 -11.55
C PRO A 142 -22.10 3.13 -12.92
N VAL A 143 -21.16 3.59 -13.76
CA VAL A 143 -21.42 4.15 -15.10
C VAL A 143 -21.24 3.07 -16.19
N SER A 144 -21.21 1.80 -15.81
CA SER A 144 -21.12 0.65 -16.72
C SER A 144 -22.49 0.06 -17.05
N LEU A 145 -22.54 -0.85 -18.02
CA LEU A 145 -23.74 -1.67 -18.30
C LEU A 145 -24.19 -2.45 -17.04
N TRP A 146 -23.25 -2.85 -16.18
CA TRP A 146 -23.53 -3.52 -14.92
C TRP A 146 -24.12 -2.58 -13.86
N GLY A 147 -23.65 -1.33 -13.83
CA GLY A 147 -24.24 -0.29 -12.99
C GLY A 147 -25.66 0.07 -13.40
N ILE A 148 -25.91 0.16 -14.72
CA ILE A 148 -27.23 0.44 -15.29
C ILE A 148 -28.21 -0.72 -15.04
N SER A 149 -27.77 -1.98 -15.21
CA SER A 149 -28.63 -3.14 -14.94
C SER A 149 -29.04 -3.22 -13.47
N GLY A 150 -28.13 -2.88 -12.54
CA GLY A 150 -28.43 -2.78 -11.11
C GLY A 150 -29.36 -1.61 -10.75
N LEU A 151 -29.28 -0.49 -11.47
CA LEU A 151 -30.17 0.66 -11.27
C LEU A 151 -31.58 0.40 -11.79
N MET A 152 -31.71 -0.35 -12.88
CA MET A 152 -33.00 -0.73 -13.47
C MET A 152 -33.77 -1.78 -12.64
N ARG A 153 -33.22 -2.18 -11.48
CA ARG A 153 -33.80 -3.12 -10.48
C ARG A 153 -34.14 -4.51 -11.04
N TRP A 154 -33.60 -4.86 -12.19
CA TRP A 154 -33.78 -6.19 -12.79
C TRP A 154 -33.13 -7.28 -11.94
N HIS A 155 -32.07 -6.95 -11.19
CA HIS A 155 -31.39 -7.86 -10.28
C HIS A 155 -31.21 -7.21 -8.90
N ARG A 156 -31.86 -7.75 -7.87
CA ARG A 156 -31.63 -7.40 -6.45
C ARG A 156 -30.60 -8.30 -5.76
N GLN A 157 -30.06 -9.28 -6.50
CA GLN A 157 -29.13 -10.29 -6.01
C GLN A 157 -27.68 -9.83 -6.22
N THR A 158 -26.74 -10.50 -5.56
CA THR A 158 -25.29 -10.29 -5.70
C THR A 158 -24.87 -10.31 -7.18
N PRO A 159 -24.04 -9.36 -7.65
CA PRO A 159 -23.32 -8.31 -6.92
C PRO A 159 -24.08 -6.97 -6.90
N TRP A 160 -25.30 -6.90 -7.45
CA TRP A 160 -26.04 -5.64 -7.60
C TRP A 160 -26.65 -5.12 -6.30
N ASN A 161 -26.49 -5.83 -5.18
CA ASN A 161 -26.75 -5.35 -3.83
C ASN A 161 -25.62 -4.44 -3.29
N ALA A 162 -24.45 -4.39 -3.94
CA ALA A 162 -23.31 -3.60 -3.50
C ALA A 162 -23.54 -2.08 -3.61
N ARG A 163 -22.68 -1.31 -2.93
CA ARG A 163 -22.57 0.14 -3.12
C ARG A 163 -21.49 0.42 -4.17
N PHE A 164 -21.88 0.54 -5.43
CA PHE A 164 -20.96 0.94 -6.49
C PHE A 164 -20.50 2.39 -6.28
N ILE A 165 -19.21 2.57 -6.01
CA ILE A 165 -18.61 3.88 -5.80
C ILE A 165 -18.08 4.37 -7.15
N SER A 166 -18.44 5.60 -7.54
CA SER A 166 -17.90 6.15 -8.79
C SER A 166 -16.41 6.45 -8.66
N ARG A 167 -15.64 6.19 -9.72
CA ARG A 167 -14.21 6.56 -9.79
C ARG A 167 -13.95 7.98 -9.30
N ARG A 168 -14.75 8.96 -9.76
CA ARG A 168 -14.58 10.38 -9.38
C ARG A 168 -14.62 10.56 -7.87
N ARG A 169 -15.63 9.98 -7.22
CA ARG A 169 -15.80 10.05 -5.77
C ARG A 169 -14.65 9.38 -5.02
N LEU A 170 -14.20 8.23 -5.51
CA LEU A 170 -13.07 7.52 -4.92
C LEU A 170 -11.76 8.30 -5.08
N THR A 171 -11.51 8.88 -6.26
CA THR A 171 -10.37 9.78 -6.50
C THR A 171 -10.40 10.99 -5.58
N ASP A 172 -11.56 11.58 -5.31
CA ASP A 172 -11.69 12.69 -4.37
C ASP A 172 -11.34 12.26 -2.94
N TRP A 173 -11.78 11.08 -2.49
CA TRP A 173 -11.41 10.54 -1.18
C TRP A 173 -9.91 10.25 -1.07
N LEU A 174 -9.30 9.69 -2.12
CA LEU A 174 -7.88 9.42 -2.18
C LEU A 174 -7.07 10.71 -2.05
N ARG A 175 -7.47 11.78 -2.73
CA ARG A 175 -6.81 13.09 -2.62
C ARG A 175 -6.88 13.66 -1.20
N LEU A 176 -7.99 13.45 -0.48
CA LEU A 176 -8.13 13.87 0.92
C LEU A 176 -7.26 13.06 1.89
N LEU A 177 -6.82 11.88 1.48
CA LEU A 177 -5.96 10.98 2.25
C LEU A 177 -4.49 11.04 1.77
N ASP A 178 -4.11 12.14 1.11
CA ASP A 178 -2.76 12.38 0.58
C ASP A 178 -2.28 11.30 -0.41
N PHE A 179 -3.17 10.69 -1.18
CA PHE A 179 -2.78 9.80 -2.27
C PHE A 179 -2.58 10.56 -3.58
N HIS A 180 -1.52 10.17 -4.28
CA HIS A 180 -1.34 10.49 -5.69
C HIS A 180 -1.90 9.34 -6.54
N VAL A 181 -2.87 9.64 -7.41
CA VAL A 181 -3.43 8.65 -8.34
C VAL A 181 -2.54 8.58 -9.58
N GLU A 182 -1.83 7.48 -9.74
CA GLU A 182 -0.86 7.26 -10.82
C GLU A 182 -1.55 6.82 -12.12
N LYS A 183 -2.48 5.87 -12.01
CA LYS A 183 -3.16 5.29 -13.16
C LYS A 183 -4.60 4.91 -12.80
N VAL A 184 -5.50 5.10 -13.76
CA VAL A 184 -6.83 4.51 -13.72
C VAL A 184 -7.11 3.78 -15.03
N SER A 185 -7.48 2.52 -14.93
CA SER A 185 -7.88 1.66 -16.05
C SER A 185 -9.32 1.16 -15.84
N TYR A 186 -9.96 0.71 -16.91
CA TYR A 186 -11.28 0.08 -16.86
C TYR A 186 -11.23 -1.27 -17.56
N GLY A 187 -12.02 -2.22 -17.10
CA GLY A 187 -12.08 -3.57 -17.66
C GLY A 187 -13.49 -4.15 -17.62
N GLY A 188 -13.68 -5.32 -18.21
CA GLY A 188 -14.97 -6.01 -18.24
C GLY A 188 -16.00 -5.26 -19.09
N PHE A 189 -15.72 -5.07 -20.38
CA PHE A 189 -16.65 -4.37 -21.31
C PHE A 189 -17.86 -5.23 -21.73
N MET A 190 -17.95 -6.44 -21.19
CA MET A 190 -18.99 -7.39 -21.55
C MET A 190 -20.32 -7.06 -20.88
N PRO A 191 -21.45 -7.23 -21.60
CA PRO A 191 -22.77 -7.17 -20.97
C PRO A 191 -22.90 -8.29 -19.92
N PRO A 192 -23.71 -8.09 -18.86
CA PRO A 192 -23.88 -9.06 -17.77
C PRO A 192 -24.76 -10.25 -18.20
N LEU A 193 -24.39 -10.93 -19.29
CA LEU A 193 -25.10 -12.06 -19.87
C LEU A 193 -24.21 -13.30 -19.79
N GLY A 194 -24.70 -14.35 -19.12
CA GLY A 194 -23.94 -15.59 -18.87
C GLY A 194 -23.82 -16.55 -20.06
N HIS A 195 -23.92 -16.08 -21.31
CA HIS A 195 -23.91 -16.98 -22.46
C HIS A 195 -22.48 -17.42 -22.83
N PRO A 196 -22.13 -18.73 -22.77
CA PRO A 196 -20.74 -19.23 -22.88
C PRO A 196 -20.00 -18.79 -24.15
N ARG A 197 -20.71 -18.69 -25.28
CA ARG A 197 -20.12 -18.24 -26.57
C ARG A 197 -19.70 -16.76 -26.57
N MET A 198 -20.39 -15.91 -25.80
CA MET A 198 -20.01 -14.50 -25.66
C MET A 198 -18.82 -14.35 -24.72
N LEU A 199 -18.78 -15.15 -23.64
CA LEU A 199 -17.65 -15.24 -22.72
C LEU A 199 -16.36 -15.68 -23.41
N SER A 200 -16.41 -16.66 -24.33
CA SER A 200 -15.23 -17.06 -25.12
C SER A 200 -14.73 -16.01 -26.12
N GLN A 201 -15.60 -15.07 -26.53
CA GLN A 201 -15.22 -13.96 -27.42
C GLN A 201 -14.84 -12.68 -26.64
N ALA A 202 -15.07 -12.66 -25.32
CA ALA A 202 -14.82 -11.53 -24.43
C ALA A 202 -13.36 -11.07 -24.47
N ALA A 203 -12.41 -12.01 -24.36
CA ALA A 203 -10.98 -11.70 -24.34
C ALA A 203 -10.51 -10.92 -25.59
N ARG A 204 -11.12 -11.19 -26.76
CA ARG A 204 -10.79 -10.48 -28.02
C ARG A 204 -11.41 -9.08 -28.07
N PHE A 205 -12.58 -8.90 -27.50
CA PHE A 205 -13.26 -7.60 -27.41
C PHE A 205 -12.64 -6.68 -26.35
N GLU A 206 -12.22 -7.25 -25.21
CA GLU A 206 -11.55 -6.54 -24.13
C GLU A 206 -10.24 -5.91 -24.59
N HIS A 207 -9.42 -6.63 -25.35
CA HIS A 207 -8.16 -6.09 -25.88
C HIS A 207 -8.35 -4.91 -26.85
N TRP A 208 -9.48 -4.86 -27.55
CA TRP A 208 -9.79 -3.77 -28.48
C TRP A 208 -10.31 -2.53 -27.74
N PHE A 209 -11.17 -2.71 -26.73
CA PHE A 209 -11.73 -1.62 -25.94
C PHE A 209 -10.76 -1.06 -24.87
N ASP A 210 -9.85 -1.87 -24.35
CA ASP A 210 -8.80 -1.40 -23.42
C ASP A 210 -7.89 -0.36 -24.09
N ARG A 211 -7.62 -0.50 -25.39
CA ARG A 211 -6.86 0.50 -26.17
C ARG A 211 -7.57 1.84 -26.34
N LEU A 212 -8.90 1.87 -26.25
CA LEU A 212 -9.71 3.07 -26.42
C LEU A 212 -9.95 3.81 -25.09
N GLY A 213 -9.57 3.23 -23.95
CA GLY A 213 -9.72 3.87 -22.63
C GLY A 213 -11.18 4.18 -22.28
N ASN A 214 -12.13 3.39 -22.80
CA ASN A 214 -13.54 3.69 -22.67
C ASN A 214 -14.00 3.59 -21.20
N PRO A 215 -14.63 4.63 -20.62
CA PRO A 215 -15.04 4.63 -19.20
C PRO A 215 -16.24 3.71 -18.87
N THR A 216 -16.69 2.86 -19.80
CA THR A 216 -17.89 2.01 -19.64
C THR A 216 -17.60 0.58 -19.18
N GLY A 217 -16.36 0.24 -18.82
CA GLY A 217 -16.02 -1.08 -18.27
C GLY A 217 -16.77 -1.38 -16.97
N ALA A 218 -17.12 -2.65 -16.73
CA ALA A 218 -17.82 -3.14 -15.54
C ALA A 218 -17.09 -2.82 -14.23
N PHE A 219 -15.76 -2.90 -14.24
CA PHE A 219 -14.91 -2.54 -13.11
C PHE A 219 -13.86 -1.50 -13.51
N TYR A 220 -13.25 -0.89 -12.51
CA TYR A 220 -12.08 -0.04 -12.67
C TYR A 220 -10.92 -0.57 -11.81
N LEU A 221 -9.69 -0.31 -12.26
CA LEU A 221 -8.48 -0.46 -11.48
C LEU A 221 -7.87 0.92 -11.23
N ILE A 222 -7.78 1.34 -9.97
CA ILE A 222 -7.06 2.55 -9.56
C ILE A 222 -5.74 2.13 -8.92
N VAL A 223 -4.65 2.71 -9.41
CA VAL A 223 -3.32 2.61 -8.83
C VAL A 223 -2.99 3.96 -8.21
N ALA A 224 -2.73 3.98 -6.91
CA ALA A 224 -2.37 5.18 -6.18
C ALA A 224 -1.20 4.92 -5.24
N SER A 225 -0.44 5.96 -4.90
CA SER A 225 0.64 5.90 -3.92
C SER A 225 0.41 6.91 -2.80
N LYS A 226 0.65 6.48 -1.55
CA LYS A 226 0.53 7.33 -0.36
C LYS A 226 1.67 8.34 -0.36
N GLN A 227 1.36 9.61 -0.51
CA GLN A 227 2.37 10.68 -0.48
C GLN A 227 2.65 11.06 0.97
N ARG A 228 3.90 11.40 1.26
CA ARG A 228 4.27 12.12 2.48
C ARG A 228 5.04 13.35 2.07
N MET A 229 4.53 14.52 2.44
CA MET A 229 5.28 15.76 2.21
C MET A 229 6.57 15.69 3.01
N PRO A 230 7.74 15.89 2.37
CA PRO A 230 9.00 15.94 3.11
C PRO A 230 8.95 17.14 4.05
N VAL A 231 9.05 16.89 5.35
CA VAL A 231 9.32 17.96 6.32
C VAL A 231 10.77 18.34 6.11
N THR A 232 11.05 19.54 5.61
CA THR A 232 12.41 20.08 5.61
C THR A 232 12.70 20.60 7.02
N PRO A 233 13.54 19.92 7.83
CA PRO A 233 13.91 20.46 9.12
C PRO A 233 14.66 21.77 8.89
N VAL A 234 14.14 22.87 9.42
CA VAL A 234 14.84 24.14 9.43
C VAL A 234 15.99 24.00 10.42
N ALA A 235 17.19 23.78 9.92
CA ALA A 235 18.37 23.76 10.76
C ALA A 235 18.54 25.15 11.39
N PRO A 236 18.63 25.26 12.74
CA PRO A 236 18.97 26.53 13.36
C PRO A 236 20.32 27.00 12.82
N ARG A 237 20.40 28.23 12.32
CA ARG A 237 21.69 28.86 11.97
C ARG A 237 22.37 29.22 13.28
N TRP A 238 23.21 28.33 13.80
CA TRP A 238 24.05 28.65 14.95
C TRP A 238 24.94 29.84 14.57
N PRO A 239 24.94 30.93 15.35
CA PRO A 239 25.90 32.00 15.14
C PRO A 239 27.30 31.40 15.17
N LYS A 240 28.14 31.71 14.17
CA LYS A 240 29.56 31.40 14.27
C LYS A 240 30.10 32.16 15.48
N LEU A 241 30.32 31.46 16.59
CA LEU A 241 31.10 32.00 17.71
C LEU A 241 32.44 32.41 17.10
N ARG A 242 32.72 33.71 17.06
CA ARG A 242 34.06 34.19 16.73
C ARG A 242 34.96 33.55 17.77
N ALA A 243 35.87 32.68 17.33
CA ALA A 243 36.90 32.17 18.21
C ALA A 243 37.54 33.40 18.90
N PRO A 244 37.65 33.43 20.23
CA PRO A 244 38.43 34.48 20.86
C PRO A 244 39.81 34.46 20.22
N ALA A 245 40.34 35.63 19.88
CA ALA A 245 41.71 35.79 19.44
C ALA A 245 42.65 35.52 20.64
N LEU A 246 42.64 34.29 21.14
CA LEU A 246 43.72 33.78 21.96
C LEU A 246 44.93 33.71 21.03
N GLY A 247 45.94 34.47 21.40
CA GLY A 247 47.10 34.82 20.58
C GLY A 247 47.67 33.64 19.81
N ALA A 248 48.17 33.95 18.61
CA ALA A 248 48.96 33.02 17.81
C ALA A 248 49.99 32.33 18.72
N PRO A 249 50.11 30.99 18.68
CA PRO A 249 51.19 30.32 19.38
C PRO A 249 52.49 30.85 18.78
N LEU A 250 53.31 31.48 19.61
CA LEU A 250 54.67 31.84 19.27
C LEU A 250 55.43 30.52 19.09
N ALA A 251 55.55 30.06 17.84
CA ALA A 251 56.45 28.97 17.52
C ALA A 251 57.88 29.46 17.80
N GLU A 252 58.41 29.17 18.99
CA GLU A 252 59.84 29.24 19.24
C GLU A 252 60.52 28.30 18.25
N THR A 253 61.05 28.87 17.18
CA THR A 253 61.98 28.19 16.29
C THR A 253 63.29 28.07 17.05
N GLY A 254 63.41 26.99 17.84
CA GLY A 254 64.67 26.56 18.41
C GLY A 254 65.64 26.18 17.29
N ARG A 255 66.39 27.16 16.78
CA ARG A 255 67.60 26.90 15.99
C ARG A 255 68.62 26.28 16.95
N VAL A 256 68.72 24.96 16.93
CA VAL A 256 69.86 24.25 17.51
C VAL A 256 71.07 24.59 16.64
N ALA A 257 71.95 25.44 17.16
CA ALA A 257 73.28 25.62 16.60
C ALA A 257 74.03 24.29 16.72
N SER A 258 74.42 23.72 15.57
CA SER A 258 75.35 22.60 15.47
C SER A 258 76.71 23.04 16.02
N GLY A 259 76.92 22.83 17.31
CA GLY A 259 78.21 22.91 17.97
C GLY A 259 78.62 21.51 18.40
N ARG A 260 79.80 21.05 17.97
CA ARG A 260 80.39 19.74 18.32
C ARG A 260 80.38 19.56 19.84
N GLY A 261 79.46 18.75 20.34
CA GLY A 261 79.35 18.41 21.77
C GLY A 261 80.37 17.35 22.16
N THR A 262 81.31 17.73 23.03
CA THR A 262 82.15 16.81 23.79
C THR A 262 81.27 15.91 24.65
N VAL A 263 81.40 14.59 24.49
CA VAL A 263 80.71 13.59 25.32
C VAL A 263 81.34 13.61 26.72
N ILE A 264 80.57 14.03 27.72
CA ILE A 264 80.96 13.93 29.14
C ILE A 264 80.53 12.54 29.63
N PRO A 265 81.46 11.63 29.99
CA PRO A 265 81.07 10.32 30.48
C PRO A 265 80.56 10.41 31.92
N MET A 266 79.42 9.78 32.16
CA MET A 266 78.74 9.72 33.45
C MET A 266 79.49 8.77 34.40
N PRO A 267 79.77 9.17 35.67
CA PRO A 267 80.48 8.31 36.60
C PRO A 267 79.56 7.20 37.15
N PRO A 268 80.10 6.01 37.47
CA PRO A 268 79.30 4.87 37.91
C PRO A 268 78.78 5.07 39.33
N ARG A 269 77.52 4.69 39.56
CA ARG A 269 76.86 4.70 40.88
C ARG A 269 77.59 3.75 41.84
N LYS A 270 78.08 4.28 42.97
CA LYS A 270 78.52 3.48 44.11
C LYS A 270 77.29 2.97 44.87
N ASN A 271 77.22 1.65 45.03
CA ASN A 271 76.27 0.96 45.90
C ASN A 271 76.57 1.28 47.36
N LEU A 272 75.56 1.73 48.12
CA LEU A 272 75.60 1.74 49.58
C LEU A 272 74.60 0.69 50.08
N ARG A 273 75.17 -0.43 50.54
CA ARG A 273 74.52 -1.33 51.48
C ARG A 273 74.26 -0.57 52.78
N GLN A 274 73.13 -0.84 53.41
CA GLN A 274 72.93 -0.58 54.83
C GLN A 274 72.48 -1.90 55.44
N ASP A 275 73.46 -2.57 56.05
CA ASP A 275 73.26 -3.65 57.00
C ASP A 275 72.95 -3.02 58.38
N ASP A 276 72.24 -3.80 59.21
CA ASP A 276 72.16 -3.76 60.68
C ASP A 276 71.32 -2.66 61.37
N ALA A 277 70.59 -2.86 62.48
CA ALA A 277 70.11 -4.04 63.23
C ALA A 277 69.14 -3.52 64.35
N GLY A 278 68.19 -4.38 64.77
CA GLY A 278 67.59 -4.54 66.11
C GLY A 278 67.15 -3.35 66.99
N ASN A 279 65.86 -3.35 67.37
CA ASN A 279 65.40 -3.70 68.74
C ASN A 279 63.90 -4.03 68.73
#